data_AF-A0A4U5QIZ1-F1
#
_entry.id   AF-A0A4U5QIZ1-F1
#
_cell.length_a   1.000
_cell.length_b   1.000
_cell.length_c   1.000
_cell.angle_alpha   90.00
_cell.angle_beta   90.00
_cell.angle_gamma   90.00
#
_symmetry.space_group_name_H-M   'P 1'
#
loop_
_entity.id
_entity.type
_entity.pdbx_description
1 polymer ?
#
loop_
_entity_poly.entity_id
_entity_poly.type
_entity_poly.pdbx_seq_one_letter_code
_entity_poly.pdbx_strand_id
1 'polypeptide(L)'
;VIYLFVAVGVILFIISCFGCIGAATRNGCCLTCYSVLIVLLILVELGCAAFIFFDKSWKEEIPPDKTGDFDMLYDFLKEKMEHCQMGFDFLVSPSGSAAKQALEYDSDDELIAPRQQNRQPLLNRPPAPATGMPVAGTLDQRQSRNDAWSTRMREKYGLDTSEFTYNPSEPHRQCQNLGESSSCSSEQLCQYSYYYGDRSFTKGNLAVDTVTLPSTNDGPVYFPKTVIGCGRRNNGTFDKKDSGIIGLGGGPMSLISQMGSFVGGKFSYCLLPFSSESAGNSSKLHFGRNAVVSGSGVQSTPLISKDPDTFYYLTLEAMSVGDKKIEFGGSSFGGSEGNIIIDSGTSLTLFPVNFFTEFATAVENAVINGERTQDASGLLSHCYRPTPDLKVPVITAHFNGADVVLQTLNTFILISDDVLCLAFNSTQSGAIFGNVAQMNFLIGYDIQGKSVSFKPTDCTQL
;
A
#
# COMPACT_ATOMS: atom_id res chain seq x y z
N VAL A 1 -47.34 -24.73 -10.31
CA VAL A 1 -46.05 -25.33 -10.71
C VAL A 1 -45.58 -24.84 -12.08
N ILE A 2 -46.29 -25.10 -13.19
CA ILE A 2 -45.85 -24.70 -14.55
C ILE A 2 -45.62 -23.18 -14.69
N TYR A 3 -46.56 -22.34 -14.22
CA TYR A 3 -46.40 -20.88 -14.26
C TYR A 3 -45.24 -20.35 -13.39
N LEU A 4 -44.88 -21.08 -12.33
CA LEU A 4 -43.76 -20.75 -11.46
C LEU A 4 -42.43 -20.99 -12.18
N PHE A 5 -42.29 -22.15 -12.84
CA PHE A 5 -41.10 -22.47 -13.64
C PHE A 5 -40.93 -21.52 -14.83
N VAL A 6 -42.03 -21.10 -15.47
CA VAL A 6 -42.00 -20.08 -16.53
C VAL A 6 -41.54 -18.73 -15.99
N ALA A 7 -42.03 -18.31 -14.82
CA ALA A 7 -41.61 -17.05 -14.20
C ALA A 7 -40.12 -17.06 -13.81
N VAL A 8 -39.63 -18.16 -13.23
CA VAL A 8 -38.20 -18.32 -12.90
C VAL A 8 -37.35 -18.29 -14.16
N GLY A 9 -37.77 -18.97 -15.23
CA GLY A 9 -37.07 -18.96 -16.51
C GLY A 9 -36.96 -17.55 -17.13
N VAL A 10 -38.04 -16.76 -17.07
CA VAL A 10 -38.04 -15.36 -17.55
C VAL A 10 -37.08 -14.48 -16.74
N ILE A 11 -37.05 -14.65 -15.41
CA ILE A 11 -36.16 -13.88 -14.53
C ILE A 11 -34.69 -14.19 -14.84
N LEU A 12 -34.33 -15.47 -14.95
CA LEU A 12 -32.97 -15.90 -15.28
C LEU A 12 -32.54 -15.42 -16.68
N PHE A 13 -33.47 -15.42 -17.64
CA PHE A 13 -33.22 -14.88 -18.98
C PHE A 13 -32.91 -13.39 -18.94
N ILE A 14 -33.69 -12.59 -18.20
CA ILE A 14 -33.46 -11.14 -18.07
C ILE A 14 -32.10 -10.86 -17.41
N ILE A 15 -31.76 -11.59 -16.35
CA ILE A 15 -30.46 -11.45 -15.67
C ILE A 15 -29.32 -11.75 -16.64
N SER A 16 -29.43 -12.84 -17.41
CA SER A 16 -28.44 -13.21 -18.42
C SER A 16 -28.30 -12.14 -19.52
N CYS A 17 -29.40 -11.55 -19.98
CA CYS A 17 -29.36 -10.45 -20.95
C CYS A 17 -28.59 -9.22 -20.43
N PHE A 18 -28.83 -8.78 -19.19
CA PHE A 18 -28.09 -7.66 -18.61
C PHE A 18 -26.60 -7.95 -18.44
N GLY A 19 -26.24 -9.18 -18.06
CA GLY A 19 -24.86 -9.63 -17.98
C GLY A 19 -24.16 -9.62 -19.35
N CYS A 20 -24.81 -10.21 -20.37
CA CYS A 20 -24.29 -10.25 -21.74
C CYS A 20 -24.15 -8.85 -22.37
N ILE A 21 -25.15 -7.98 -22.19
CA ILE A 21 -25.10 -6.60 -22.69
C ILE A 21 -24.01 -5.82 -21.95
N GLY A 22 -23.91 -5.96 -20.63
CA GLY A 22 -22.87 -5.30 -19.84
C GLY A 22 -21.46 -5.73 -20.23
N ALA A 23 -21.24 -7.03 -20.46
CA ALA A 23 -19.96 -7.57 -20.91
C ALA A 23 -19.60 -7.13 -22.34
N ALA A 24 -20.57 -7.15 -23.27
CA ALA A 24 -20.34 -6.78 -24.67
C ALA A 24 -20.11 -5.28 -24.87
N THR A 25 -20.78 -4.43 -24.07
CA THR A 25 -20.68 -2.97 -24.20
C THR A 25 -19.65 -2.34 -23.27
N ARG A 26 -19.00 -3.12 -22.38
CA ARG A 26 -18.16 -2.63 -21.27
C ARG A 26 -18.82 -1.51 -20.47
N ASN A 27 -20.15 -1.57 -20.33
CA ASN A 27 -20.92 -0.55 -19.64
C ASN A 27 -21.08 -0.89 -18.15
N GLY A 28 -20.43 -0.10 -17.30
CA GLY A 28 -20.46 -0.28 -15.84
C GLY A 28 -21.87 -0.26 -15.23
N CYS A 29 -22.81 0.50 -15.79
CA CYS A 29 -24.18 0.55 -15.29
C CYS A 29 -24.94 -0.78 -15.52
N CYS A 30 -24.74 -1.42 -16.68
CA CYS A 30 -25.34 -2.72 -16.98
C CYS A 30 -24.74 -3.83 -16.11
N LEU A 31 -23.43 -3.79 -15.86
CA LEU A 31 -22.75 -4.72 -14.94
C LEU A 31 -23.21 -4.54 -13.48
N THR A 32 -23.45 -3.30 -13.07
CA THR A 32 -23.97 -2.98 -11.73
C THR A 32 -25.40 -3.50 -11.57
N CYS A 33 -26.26 -3.27 -12.56
CA CYS A 33 -27.64 -3.80 -12.56
C CYS A 33 -27.66 -5.34 -12.52
N TYR A 34 -26.82 -6.00 -13.33
CA TYR A 34 -26.62 -7.45 -13.28
C TYR A 34 -26.20 -7.94 -11.88
N SER A 35 -25.23 -7.27 -11.26
CA SER A 35 -24.74 -7.63 -9.93
C SER A 35 -25.82 -7.52 -8.84
N VAL A 36 -26.65 -6.47 -8.89
CA VAL A 36 -27.77 -6.29 -7.96
C VAL A 36 -28.82 -7.39 -8.14
N LEU A 37 -29.16 -7.73 -9.39
CA LEU A 37 -30.15 -8.78 -9.66
C LEU A 37 -29.66 -10.17 -9.19
N ILE A 38 -28.37 -10.47 -9.33
CA ILE A 38 -27.77 -11.72 -8.81
C ILE A 38 -27.82 -11.76 -7.28
N VAL A 39 -27.52 -10.66 -6.59
CA VAL A 39 -27.60 -10.61 -5.12
C VAL A 39 -29.04 -10.84 -4.64
N LEU A 40 -30.03 -10.24 -5.31
CA LEU A 40 -31.45 -10.47 -4.99
C LEU A 40 -31.86 -11.93 -5.22
N LEU A 41 -31.38 -12.57 -6.29
CA LEU A 41 -31.64 -13.99 -6.54
C LEU A 41 -31.09 -14.86 -5.41
N ILE A 42 -29.84 -14.62 -4.98
CA ILE A 42 -29.19 -15.36 -3.89
C ILE A 42 -29.95 -15.18 -2.57
N LEU A 43 -30.42 -13.96 -2.26
CA LEU A 43 -31.21 -13.71 -1.06
C LEU A 43 -32.55 -14.46 -1.06
N VAL A 44 -33.20 -14.55 -2.22
CA VAL A 44 -34.44 -15.35 -2.37
C VAL A 44 -34.15 -16.84 -2.21
N GLU A 45 -33.07 -17.34 -2.80
CA GLU A 45 -32.65 -18.74 -2.65
C GLU A 45 -32.33 -19.10 -1.20
N LEU A 46 -31.59 -18.25 -0.49
CA LEU A 46 -31.30 -18.42 0.94
C LEU A 46 -32.57 -18.36 1.79
N GLY A 47 -33.52 -17.47 1.44
CA GLY A 47 -34.83 -17.41 2.08
C GLY A 47 -35.66 -18.68 1.89
N CYS A 48 -35.68 -19.23 0.68
CA CYS A 48 -36.34 -20.50 0.39
C CYS A 48 -35.67 -21.68 1.11
N ALA A 49 -34.32 -21.71 1.15
CA ALA A 49 -33.58 -22.74 1.87
C ALA A 49 -33.85 -22.68 3.38
N ALA A 50 -33.87 -21.47 3.97
CA ALA A 50 -34.23 -21.28 5.37
C ALA A 50 -35.68 -21.72 5.65
N PHE A 51 -36.63 -21.37 4.77
CA PHE A 51 -38.02 -21.82 4.90
C PHE A 51 -38.14 -23.34 4.88
N ILE A 52 -37.49 -24.02 3.92
CA ILE A 52 -37.46 -25.49 3.84
C ILE A 52 -36.78 -26.13 5.06
N PHE A 53 -35.78 -25.47 5.63
CA PHE A 53 -35.02 -25.98 6.78
C PHE A 53 -35.78 -25.84 8.10
N PHE A 54 -36.38 -24.68 8.36
CA PHE A 54 -37.04 -24.37 9.64
C PHE A 54 -38.50 -24.79 9.69
N ASP A 55 -39.22 -24.67 8.58
CA ASP A 55 -40.59 -25.16 8.49
C ASP A 55 -40.56 -26.58 7.92
N LYS A 56 -40.98 -27.58 8.68
CA LYS A 56 -41.05 -28.98 8.22
C LYS A 56 -42.46 -29.37 7.73
N SER A 57 -43.41 -28.44 7.78
CA SER A 57 -44.80 -28.67 7.35
C SER A 57 -44.92 -29.07 5.88
N TRP A 58 -43.97 -28.65 5.03
CA TRP A 58 -43.90 -29.05 3.62
C TRP A 58 -43.85 -30.56 3.40
N LYS A 59 -43.39 -31.35 4.40
CA LYS A 59 -43.35 -32.81 4.31
C LYS A 59 -44.73 -33.45 4.28
N GLU A 60 -45.73 -32.79 4.83
CA GLU A 60 -47.11 -33.28 4.85
C GLU A 60 -47.88 -32.93 3.58
N GLU A 61 -47.38 -31.99 2.77
CA GLU A 61 -48.00 -31.57 1.50
C GLU A 61 -47.45 -32.33 0.28
N ILE A 62 -46.41 -33.16 0.46
CA ILE A 62 -45.87 -33.98 -0.64
C ILE A 62 -46.78 -35.20 -0.85
N PRO A 63 -47.34 -35.39 -2.06
CA PRO A 63 -48.13 -36.57 -2.35
C PRO A 63 -47.26 -37.84 -2.23
N PRO A 64 -47.81 -38.95 -1.69
CA PRO A 64 -47.03 -40.17 -1.47
C PRO A 64 -46.46 -40.70 -2.78
N ASP A 65 -45.12 -40.71 -2.86
CA ASP A 65 -44.38 -41.23 -4.01
C ASP A 65 -44.51 -42.77 -4.05
N LYS A 66 -45.11 -43.29 -5.13
CA LYS A 66 -45.27 -44.74 -5.33
C LYS A 66 -44.03 -45.41 -5.90
N THR A 67 -43.06 -44.63 -6.38
CA THR A 67 -41.82 -45.11 -7.02
C THR A 67 -40.67 -45.31 -6.03
N GLY A 68 -40.69 -44.64 -4.87
CA GLY A 68 -39.67 -44.77 -3.83
C GLY A 68 -38.35 -44.05 -4.14
N ASP A 69 -38.25 -43.38 -5.30
CA ASP A 69 -37.06 -42.64 -5.72
C ASP A 69 -36.88 -41.35 -4.91
N PHE A 70 -37.99 -40.71 -4.52
CA PHE A 70 -37.92 -39.49 -3.70
C PHE A 70 -37.38 -39.77 -2.30
N ASP A 71 -37.83 -40.86 -1.67
CA ASP A 71 -37.35 -41.27 -0.34
C ASP A 71 -35.87 -41.66 -0.38
N MET A 72 -35.43 -42.33 -1.46
CA MET A 72 -34.02 -42.71 -1.65
C MET A 72 -33.11 -41.49 -1.82
N LEU A 73 -33.54 -40.49 -2.60
CA LEU A 73 -32.81 -39.22 -2.77
C LEU A 73 -32.80 -38.39 -1.47
N TYR A 74 -33.93 -38.37 -0.77
CA TYR A 74 -34.08 -37.64 0.49
C TYR A 74 -33.20 -38.23 1.59
N ASP A 75 -33.15 -39.55 1.73
CA ASP A 75 -32.28 -40.23 2.68
C ASP A 75 -30.79 -40.06 2.33
N PHE A 76 -30.42 -40.11 1.04
CA PHE A 76 -29.06 -39.82 0.59
C PHE A 76 -28.61 -38.39 0.94
N LEU A 77 -29.48 -37.39 0.72
CA LEU A 77 -29.21 -36.00 1.09
C LEU A 77 -29.10 -35.81 2.61
N LYS A 78 -29.93 -36.51 3.39
CA LYS A 78 -29.90 -36.46 4.85
C LYS A 78 -28.62 -37.05 5.45
N GLU A 79 -28.16 -38.19 4.93
CA GLU A 79 -26.90 -38.83 5.33
C GLU A 79 -25.67 -37.95 5.03
N LYS A 80 -25.71 -37.21 3.91
CA LYS A 80 -24.64 -36.27 3.54
C LYS A 80 -24.72 -34.93 4.29
N MET A 81 -25.91 -34.47 4.70
CA MET A 81 -26.05 -33.23 5.47
C MET A 81 -25.63 -33.36 6.93
N GLU A 82 -25.70 -34.54 7.56
CA GLU A 82 -25.13 -34.75 8.91
C GLU A 82 -23.61 -34.53 8.94
N HIS A 83 -22.90 -34.80 7.84
CA HIS A 83 -21.47 -34.50 7.70
C HIS A 83 -21.18 -33.00 7.53
N CYS A 84 -22.13 -32.19 7.06
CA CYS A 84 -22.04 -30.72 7.02
C CYS A 84 -22.36 -30.05 8.36
N GLN A 85 -22.89 -30.80 9.34
CA GLN A 85 -23.38 -30.26 10.59
C GLN A 85 -22.27 -29.80 11.56
N MET A 86 -21.00 -30.17 11.29
CA MET A 86 -19.84 -29.59 12.00
C MET A 86 -19.40 -28.21 11.47
N GLY A 87 -20.01 -27.70 10.39
CA GLY A 87 -19.67 -26.39 9.82
C GLY A 87 -20.64 -25.24 10.14
N PHE A 88 -21.84 -25.54 10.68
CA PHE A 88 -22.91 -24.54 10.80
C PHE A 88 -23.06 -23.92 12.19
N ASP A 89 -22.51 -24.54 13.24
CA ASP A 89 -22.52 -23.97 14.60
C ASP A 89 -21.49 -22.82 14.78
N PHE A 90 -20.68 -22.53 13.77
CA PHE A 90 -19.77 -21.36 13.77
C PHE A 90 -20.38 -20.10 13.14
N LEU A 91 -21.57 -20.19 12.52
CA LEU A 91 -22.17 -19.08 11.76
C LEU A 91 -23.30 -18.32 12.46
N VAL A 92 -23.68 -18.70 13.69
CA VAL A 92 -24.71 -17.98 14.46
C VAL A 92 -24.13 -17.42 15.76
N SER A 93 -23.34 -16.36 15.61
CA SER A 93 -23.28 -15.26 16.58
C SER A 93 -23.18 -13.94 15.83
N PRO A 94 -23.88 -12.89 16.27
CA PRO A 94 -24.24 -11.78 15.41
C PRO A 94 -23.08 -10.80 15.29
N SER A 95 -22.57 -10.60 14.07
CA SER A 95 -21.80 -9.41 13.69
C SER A 95 -21.96 -9.14 12.20
N GLY A 96 -22.00 -7.85 11.86
CA GLY A 96 -22.63 -7.31 10.66
C GLY A 96 -21.95 -7.65 9.34
N SER A 97 -22.80 -7.71 8.30
CA SER A 97 -22.53 -7.16 6.97
C SER A 97 -21.28 -7.67 6.22
N ALA A 98 -21.38 -8.86 5.64
CA ALA A 98 -20.46 -9.33 4.60
C ALA A 98 -20.81 -8.69 3.23
N ALA A 99 -20.07 -7.64 2.87
CA ALA A 99 -19.81 -7.31 1.47
C ALA A 99 -18.58 -8.12 1.02
N LYS A 100 -18.62 -8.60 -0.22
CA LYS A 100 -17.63 -9.46 -0.90
C LYS A 100 -16.18 -9.26 -0.44
N GLN A 101 -15.62 -10.35 0.07
CA GLN A 101 -14.27 -10.51 0.56
C GLN A 101 -13.25 -10.34 -0.57
N ALA A 102 -12.57 -9.19 -0.59
CA ALA A 102 -11.19 -9.12 -1.05
C ALA A 102 -10.33 -9.61 0.12
N LEU A 103 -9.31 -10.42 -0.18
CA LEU A 103 -8.34 -11.02 0.76
C LEU A 103 -8.07 -10.11 1.97
N GLU A 104 -8.63 -10.50 3.13
CA GLU A 104 -8.44 -9.85 4.41
C GLU A 104 -7.00 -10.04 4.87
N TYR A 105 -6.24 -8.95 4.80
CA TYR A 105 -4.90 -8.83 5.35
C TYR A 105 -5.05 -8.38 6.82
N ASP A 106 -4.57 -9.18 7.78
CA ASP A 106 -4.57 -8.91 9.22
C ASP A 106 -3.11 -8.76 9.67
N SER A 107 -2.70 -7.54 10.00
CA SER A 107 -1.42 -7.24 10.64
C SER A 107 -1.56 -5.92 11.38
N ASP A 108 -1.37 -5.99 12.69
CA ASP A 108 -1.73 -4.98 13.68
C ASP A 108 -0.76 -3.78 13.76
N ASP A 109 -1.38 -2.64 14.08
CA ASP A 109 -0.95 -1.52 14.94
C ASP A 109 0.55 -1.16 15.06
N GLU A 110 0.97 -0.06 14.41
CA GLU A 110 2.14 0.70 14.83
C GLU A 110 1.70 2.07 15.39
N LEU A 111 1.80 2.24 16.71
CA LEU A 111 1.52 3.48 17.43
C LEU A 111 2.75 3.86 18.26
N ILE A 112 3.65 4.67 17.70
CA ILE A 112 4.67 5.36 18.48
C ILE A 112 4.02 6.60 19.11
N ALA A 113 3.93 6.62 20.44
CA ALA A 113 3.37 7.72 21.22
C ALA A 113 4.13 9.04 20.99
N PRO A 114 3.45 10.19 20.84
CA PRO A 114 4.11 11.50 20.73
C PRO A 114 4.52 12.01 22.12
N ARG A 115 5.82 12.30 22.32
CA ARG A 115 6.32 13.04 23.49
C ARG A 115 6.01 14.54 23.36
N GLN A 116 5.64 15.12 24.51
CA GLN A 116 5.08 16.47 24.70
C GLN A 116 6.07 17.64 24.47
N GLN A 117 5.50 18.71 23.90
CA GLN A 117 5.73 20.16 24.10
C GLN A 117 7.16 20.70 24.31
N ASN A 118 7.58 21.62 23.41
CA ASN A 118 7.92 23.00 23.82
C ASN A 118 8.01 24.03 22.68
N ARG A 119 7.24 25.11 22.87
CA ARG A 119 7.35 26.54 22.48
C ARG A 119 8.00 26.99 21.14
N GLN A 120 7.23 27.82 20.43
CA GLN A 120 7.65 28.76 19.38
C GLN A 120 8.58 29.87 19.90
N PRO A 121 9.28 30.57 18.99
CA PRO A 121 9.10 32.02 18.92
C PRO A 121 8.88 32.59 17.50
N LEU A 122 8.06 33.65 17.49
CA LEU A 122 7.83 34.62 16.42
C LEU A 122 9.11 35.36 16.03
N LEU A 123 9.33 35.63 14.74
CA LEU A 123 10.22 36.72 14.31
C LEU A 123 9.75 37.41 13.02
N ASN A 124 9.95 38.74 13.06
CA ASN A 124 9.47 39.82 12.21
C ASN A 124 10.05 39.85 10.78
N ARG A 125 9.28 40.48 9.88
CA ARG A 125 9.64 40.84 8.50
C ARG A 125 10.17 42.29 8.43
N PRO A 126 11.23 42.59 7.66
CA PRO A 126 11.49 43.93 7.12
C PRO A 126 11.13 44.08 5.62
N PRO A 127 10.99 45.32 5.11
CA PRO A 127 10.20 45.66 3.92
C PRO A 127 10.96 45.60 2.58
N ALA A 128 10.21 45.45 1.49
CA ALA A 128 10.69 45.55 0.10
C ALA A 128 10.62 47.01 -0.43
N PRO A 129 11.53 47.45 -1.30
CA PRO A 129 11.36 48.64 -2.14
C PRO A 129 10.74 48.34 -3.52
N ALA A 130 10.16 49.39 -4.11
CA ALA A 130 9.18 49.38 -5.18
C ALA A 130 9.72 49.52 -6.62
N THR A 131 8.98 48.88 -7.54
CA THR A 131 8.57 49.29 -8.91
C THR A 131 9.57 49.71 -10.00
N GLY A 132 9.41 49.07 -11.18
CA GLY A 132 9.87 49.55 -12.49
C GLY A 132 9.25 48.80 -13.69
N MET A 133 8.10 49.32 -14.16
CA MET A 133 7.41 49.29 -15.48
C MET A 133 7.18 48.02 -16.36
N PRO A 134 5.97 47.88 -16.98
CA PRO A 134 5.58 46.73 -17.81
C PRO A 134 5.73 46.97 -19.33
N VAL A 135 5.90 45.88 -20.09
CA VAL A 135 5.70 45.82 -21.54
C VAL A 135 4.58 44.82 -21.85
N ALA A 136 3.69 45.19 -22.76
CA ALA A 136 2.40 44.56 -23.04
C ALA A 136 2.39 43.58 -24.23
N GLY A 137 1.41 42.66 -24.22
CA GLY A 137 0.93 41.81 -25.31
C GLY A 137 1.17 40.32 -25.04
N THR A 138 0.19 39.42 -24.97
CA THR A 138 -1.05 39.27 -25.76
C THR A 138 -2.17 38.55 -24.98
N LEU A 139 -3.41 38.78 -25.44
CA LEU A 139 -4.70 38.33 -24.93
C LEU A 139 -4.80 36.88 -24.42
N ASP A 140 -5.17 36.75 -23.14
CA ASP A 140 -6.16 35.77 -22.68
C ASP A 140 -6.91 36.41 -21.50
N GLN A 141 -8.08 36.98 -21.76
CA GLN A 141 -8.85 37.72 -20.77
C GLN A 141 -9.57 36.74 -19.83
N ARG A 142 -8.85 36.22 -18.84
CA ARG A 142 -9.44 35.44 -17.73
C ARG A 142 -9.74 36.38 -16.56
N GLN A 143 -10.97 36.30 -16.05
CA GLN A 143 -11.43 37.16 -14.95
C GLN A 143 -10.57 36.95 -13.69
N SER A 144 -9.87 38.02 -13.29
CA SER A 144 -9.15 38.11 -12.02
C SER A 144 -10.10 37.87 -10.85
N ARG A 145 -9.84 36.83 -10.06
CA ARG A 145 -10.52 36.64 -8.76
C ARG A 145 -9.90 37.59 -7.73
N ASN A 146 -10.73 38.48 -7.19
CA ASN A 146 -10.33 39.51 -6.22
C ASN A 146 -10.62 39.11 -4.76
N ASP A 147 -10.64 37.80 -4.46
CA ASP A 147 -10.85 37.35 -3.09
C ASP A 147 -9.62 37.63 -2.20
N ALA A 148 -9.85 37.79 -0.90
CA ALA A 148 -8.83 38.21 0.04
C ALA A 148 -7.64 37.24 0.16
N TRP A 149 -7.82 35.96 -0.22
CA TRP A 149 -6.74 34.98 -0.23
C TRP A 149 -5.87 35.17 -1.48
N SER A 150 -6.48 35.32 -2.66
CA SER A 150 -5.79 35.62 -3.93
C SER A 150 -4.96 36.91 -3.85
N THR A 151 -5.48 37.95 -3.19
CA THR A 151 -4.74 39.21 -2.97
C THR A 151 -3.54 39.00 -2.06
N ARG A 152 -3.68 38.24 -0.97
CA ARG A 152 -2.58 37.94 -0.03
C ARG A 152 -1.47 37.12 -0.68
N MET A 153 -1.80 36.18 -1.57
CA MET A 153 -0.81 35.36 -2.27
C MET A 153 -0.02 36.20 -3.29
N ARG A 154 -0.70 37.11 -4.01
CA ARG A 154 -0.08 38.05 -4.95
C ARG A 154 0.86 39.02 -4.24
N GLU A 155 0.43 39.60 -3.11
CA GLU A 155 1.22 40.56 -2.33
C GLU A 155 2.40 39.92 -1.56
N LYS A 156 2.24 38.68 -1.08
CA LYS A 156 3.27 38.02 -0.27
C LYS A 156 4.34 37.31 -1.10
N TYR A 157 3.96 36.72 -2.23
CA TYR A 157 4.82 35.83 -3.00
C TYR A 157 4.94 36.19 -4.49
N GLY A 158 4.25 37.22 -4.98
CA GLY A 158 4.33 37.64 -6.40
C GLY A 158 3.70 36.66 -7.39
N LEU A 159 2.90 35.70 -6.91
CA LEU A 159 2.27 34.65 -7.73
C LEU A 159 0.91 35.13 -8.28
N ASP A 160 0.66 34.94 -9.58
CA ASP A 160 -0.66 35.17 -10.18
C ASP A 160 -1.53 33.91 -10.03
N THR A 161 -2.55 33.99 -9.17
CA THR A 161 -3.47 32.86 -8.92
C THR A 161 -4.32 32.47 -10.13
N SER A 162 -4.35 33.30 -11.19
CA SER A 162 -5.01 32.95 -12.46
C SER A 162 -4.24 31.88 -13.26
N GLU A 163 -2.94 31.71 -13.03
CA GLU A 163 -2.12 30.64 -13.61
C GLU A 163 -2.36 29.27 -12.93
N PHE A 164 -2.95 29.27 -11.73
CA PHE A 164 -3.23 28.08 -10.91
C PHE A 164 -4.70 27.65 -10.95
N THR A 165 -5.42 27.97 -12.03
CA THR A 165 -6.83 27.58 -12.14
C THR A 165 -6.94 26.07 -12.38
N TYR A 166 -7.43 25.36 -11.35
CA TYR A 166 -7.98 24.01 -11.47
C TYR A 166 -8.93 23.93 -12.67
N ASN A 167 -8.50 23.25 -13.73
CA ASN A 167 -9.36 22.95 -14.85
C ASN A 167 -9.99 21.56 -14.63
N PRO A 168 -11.28 21.47 -14.24
CA PRO A 168 -11.95 20.20 -14.00
C PRO A 168 -12.03 19.29 -15.23
N SER A 169 -11.72 19.81 -16.43
CA SER A 169 -11.80 19.04 -17.68
C SER A 169 -10.51 18.29 -18.10
N GLU A 170 -9.34 18.58 -17.52
CA GLU A 170 -8.10 17.81 -17.76
C GLU A 170 -8.02 16.44 -17.06
N PRO A 171 -8.52 16.24 -15.81
CA PRO A 171 -8.46 14.97 -15.07
C PRO A 171 -9.18 13.79 -15.75
N HIS A 172 -10.13 14.05 -16.65
CA HIS A 172 -10.96 13.02 -17.28
C HIS A 172 -10.17 11.99 -18.10
N ARG A 173 -9.13 12.41 -18.81
CA ARG A 173 -8.30 11.48 -19.60
C ARG A 173 -7.36 10.67 -18.71
N GLN A 174 -7.01 11.21 -17.54
CA GLN A 174 -6.08 10.59 -16.59
C GLN A 174 -6.78 9.59 -15.66
N CYS A 175 -8.12 9.65 -15.53
CA CYS A 175 -8.89 8.64 -14.79
C CYS A 175 -8.64 7.21 -15.25
N GLN A 176 -8.43 7.00 -16.54
CA GLN A 176 -8.22 5.66 -17.10
C GLN A 176 -6.97 4.98 -16.53
N ASN A 177 -5.96 5.77 -16.12
CA ASN A 177 -4.72 5.26 -15.56
C ASN A 177 -4.86 4.74 -14.11
N LEU A 178 -5.97 5.03 -13.44
CA LEU A 178 -6.27 4.49 -12.10
C LEU A 178 -6.96 3.12 -12.16
N GLY A 179 -7.37 2.64 -13.34
CA GLY A 179 -8.07 1.37 -13.50
C GLY A 179 -9.28 1.24 -12.57
N GLU A 180 -9.35 0.13 -11.83
CA GLU A 180 -10.42 -0.19 -10.87
C GLU A 180 -10.46 0.74 -9.64
N SER A 181 -9.39 1.49 -9.39
CA SER A 181 -9.30 2.45 -8.28
C SER A 181 -10.04 3.76 -8.56
N SER A 182 -10.70 3.90 -9.71
CA SER A 182 -11.43 5.11 -10.10
C SER A 182 -12.95 4.96 -10.14
N SER A 183 -13.65 6.01 -9.73
CA SER A 183 -15.09 6.19 -9.99
C SER A 183 -15.38 7.60 -10.50
N CYS A 184 -16.33 7.74 -11.42
CA CYS A 184 -16.77 9.05 -11.89
C CYS A 184 -17.97 9.51 -11.05
N SER A 185 -17.88 10.71 -10.46
CA SER A 185 -19.03 11.31 -9.76
C SER A 185 -20.04 11.91 -10.76
N SER A 186 -21.25 12.20 -10.29
CA SER A 186 -22.27 12.96 -11.02
C SER A 186 -21.81 14.35 -11.46
N GLU A 187 -20.75 14.87 -10.84
CA GLU A 187 -20.12 16.17 -11.16
C GLU A 187 -18.92 16.03 -12.10
N GLN A 188 -18.76 14.90 -12.78
CA GLN A 188 -17.63 14.67 -13.70
C GLN A 188 -16.24 14.68 -13.00
N LEU A 189 -16.19 14.61 -11.68
CA LEU A 189 -14.91 14.55 -10.97
C LEU A 189 -14.38 13.12 -10.92
N CYS A 190 -13.09 12.97 -11.20
CA CYS A 190 -12.38 11.71 -11.10
C CYS A 190 -12.10 11.37 -9.64
N GLN A 191 -12.79 10.38 -9.08
CA GLN A 191 -12.51 9.91 -7.73
C GLN A 191 -11.46 8.82 -7.76
N TYR A 192 -10.58 8.80 -6.76
CA TYR A 192 -9.63 7.73 -6.53
C TYR A 192 -9.87 7.09 -5.16
N SER A 193 -9.52 5.81 -5.05
CA SER A 193 -9.53 5.06 -3.80
C SER A 193 -8.27 4.19 -3.72
N TYR A 194 -7.42 4.44 -2.73
CA TYR A 194 -6.28 3.59 -2.40
C TYR A 194 -6.45 2.96 -1.02
N TYR A 195 -5.99 1.71 -0.93
CA TYR A 195 -5.90 0.91 0.28
C TYR A 195 -4.46 0.41 0.40
N TYR A 196 -3.90 0.51 1.59
CA TYR A 196 -2.56 0.04 1.91
C TYR A 196 -2.62 -1.29 2.67
N GLY A 197 -1.47 -1.96 2.78
CA GLY A 197 -1.36 -3.25 3.47
C GLY A 197 -1.81 -3.17 4.93
N ASP A 198 -1.53 -2.08 5.63
CA ASP A 198 -1.93 -1.81 7.02
C ASP A 198 -3.43 -1.44 7.18
N ARG A 199 -4.26 -1.68 6.15
CA ARG A 199 -5.68 -1.29 6.06
C ARG A 199 -5.93 0.21 6.09
N SER A 200 -4.89 1.04 6.11
CA SER A 200 -5.06 2.46 5.91
C SER A 200 -5.61 2.72 4.50
N PHE A 201 -6.34 3.81 4.35
CA PHE A 201 -6.93 4.15 3.07
C PHE A 201 -6.98 5.66 2.86
N THR A 202 -7.01 6.04 1.59
CA THR A 202 -7.29 7.40 1.15
C THR A 202 -8.27 7.38 -0.01
N LYS A 203 -9.31 8.20 0.11
CA LYS A 203 -10.33 8.39 -0.92
C LYS A 203 -10.50 9.87 -1.19
N GLY A 204 -10.55 10.25 -2.45
CA GLY A 204 -10.57 11.65 -2.81
C GLY A 204 -10.82 11.86 -4.29
N ASN A 205 -10.49 13.06 -4.76
CA ASN A 205 -10.56 13.41 -6.18
C ASN A 205 -9.14 13.56 -6.72
N LEU A 206 -8.92 13.19 -7.98
CA LEU A 206 -7.71 13.61 -8.67
C LEU A 206 -7.73 15.13 -8.87
N ALA A 207 -6.55 15.71 -8.73
CA ALA A 207 -6.24 17.08 -9.08
C ALA A 207 -4.98 17.10 -9.93
N VAL A 208 -4.81 18.21 -10.64
CA VAL A 208 -3.66 18.46 -11.49
C VAL A 208 -3.04 19.76 -10.99
N ASP A 209 -1.76 19.72 -10.66
CA ASP A 209 -1.02 20.87 -10.14
C ASP A 209 0.44 20.83 -10.59
N THR A 210 1.26 21.76 -10.11
CA THR A 210 2.69 21.84 -10.39
C THR A 210 3.49 21.38 -9.19
N VAL A 211 4.27 20.31 -9.35
CA VAL A 211 5.25 19.90 -8.34
C VAL A 211 6.55 20.67 -8.59
N THR A 212 7.07 21.31 -7.55
CA THR A 212 8.32 22.08 -7.61
C THR A 212 9.37 21.41 -6.73
N LEU A 213 10.53 21.07 -7.29
CA LEU A 213 11.63 20.45 -6.57
C LEU A 213 12.90 21.31 -6.65
N PRO A 214 13.73 21.35 -5.60
CA PRO A 214 15.04 21.99 -5.69
C PRO A 214 15.93 21.25 -6.70
N SER A 215 16.73 21.99 -7.46
CA SER A 215 17.73 21.44 -8.37
C SER A 215 19.13 21.58 -7.78
N THR A 216 20.04 20.76 -8.31
CA THR A 216 21.49 20.95 -8.10
C THR A 216 22.11 21.95 -9.07
N ASN A 217 21.40 22.32 -10.14
CA ASN A 217 21.78 23.38 -11.07
C ASN A 217 20.91 24.60 -10.78
N ASP A 218 21.53 25.73 -10.39
CA ASP A 218 20.90 26.98 -9.91
C ASP A 218 19.44 27.21 -10.33
N GLY A 219 18.52 26.94 -9.41
CA GLY A 219 17.08 27.19 -9.54
C GLY A 219 16.18 25.96 -9.29
N PRO A 220 14.91 26.13 -8.94
CA PRO A 220 13.98 25.02 -8.82
C PRO A 220 13.59 24.44 -10.18
N VAL A 221 13.24 23.15 -10.21
CA VAL A 221 12.63 22.47 -11.37
C VAL A 221 11.13 22.33 -11.14
N TYR A 222 10.36 22.62 -12.18
CA TYR A 222 8.90 22.58 -12.16
C TYR A 222 8.38 21.44 -13.02
N PHE A 223 7.47 20.66 -12.46
CA PHE A 223 6.73 19.59 -13.13
C PHE A 223 5.26 19.99 -13.20
N PRO A 224 4.89 20.84 -14.18
CA PRO A 224 3.50 21.25 -14.36
C PRO A 224 2.65 20.06 -14.80
N LYS A 225 1.35 20.16 -14.56
CA LYS A 225 0.38 19.12 -14.91
C LYS A 225 0.63 17.77 -14.24
N THR A 226 1.26 17.79 -13.06
CA THR A 226 1.41 16.61 -12.22
C THR A 226 0.06 16.26 -11.61
N VAL A 227 -0.37 15.02 -11.80
CA VAL A 227 -1.60 14.48 -11.25
C VAL A 227 -1.35 14.02 -9.82
N ILE A 228 -2.17 14.50 -8.91
CA ILE A 228 -2.10 14.22 -7.48
C ILE A 228 -3.47 13.81 -6.94
N GLY A 229 -3.50 13.01 -5.89
CA GLY A 229 -4.73 12.69 -5.17
C GLY A 229 -5.03 13.72 -4.09
N CYS A 230 -6.16 14.44 -4.20
CA CYS A 230 -6.67 15.26 -3.10
C CYS A 230 -7.52 14.40 -2.16
N GLY A 231 -6.89 13.82 -1.15
CA GLY A 231 -7.54 12.99 -0.13
C GLY A 231 -8.60 13.76 0.65
N ARG A 232 -9.84 13.27 0.61
CA ARG A 232 -11.00 13.85 1.33
C ARG A 232 -11.42 12.99 2.52
N ARG A 233 -11.18 11.69 2.42
CA ARG A 233 -11.47 10.70 3.46
C ARG A 233 -10.26 9.80 3.60
N ASN A 234 -9.51 10.01 4.66
CA ASN A 234 -8.32 9.27 4.97
C ASN A 234 -8.46 8.66 6.37
N ASN A 235 -7.99 7.43 6.57
CA ASN A 235 -7.92 6.80 7.88
C ASN A 235 -6.72 5.85 7.92
N GLY A 236 -6.03 5.75 9.06
CA GLY A 236 -4.85 4.93 9.23
C GLY A 236 -3.76 5.59 10.08
N THR A 237 -2.51 5.19 9.85
CA THR A 237 -1.30 5.55 10.60
C THR A 237 -0.64 6.87 10.15
N PHE A 238 -1.33 7.69 9.35
CA PHE A 238 -0.78 8.94 8.82
C PHE A 238 -0.50 9.97 9.92
N ASP A 239 0.71 10.57 9.95
CA ASP A 239 1.04 11.64 10.90
C ASP A 239 0.18 12.87 10.63
N LYS A 240 -0.36 13.48 11.69
CA LYS A 240 -1.15 14.72 11.62
C LYS A 240 -0.35 15.92 11.13
N LYS A 241 0.98 15.85 11.15
CA LYS A 241 1.89 16.88 10.62
C LYS A 241 2.13 16.75 9.12
N ASP A 242 1.86 15.57 8.56
CA ASP A 242 2.10 15.31 7.15
C ASP A 242 0.94 15.84 6.31
N SER A 243 1.24 16.30 5.09
CA SER A 243 0.24 16.81 4.14
C SER A 243 -0.14 15.77 3.08
N GLY A 244 0.50 14.60 3.06
CA GLY A 244 0.22 13.53 2.10
C GLY A 244 1.39 12.55 1.95
N ILE A 245 1.26 11.65 0.96
CA ILE A 245 2.25 10.62 0.65
C ILE A 245 2.76 10.83 -0.78
N ILE A 246 4.07 10.68 -0.96
CA ILE A 246 4.69 10.66 -2.29
C ILE A 246 4.83 9.20 -2.74
N GLY A 247 4.02 8.80 -3.73
CA GLY A 247 4.12 7.47 -4.32
C GLY A 247 5.29 7.36 -5.30
N LEU A 248 6.27 6.50 -4.99
CA LEU A 248 7.43 6.22 -5.84
C LEU A 248 7.35 4.84 -6.53
N GLY A 249 6.20 4.16 -6.48
CA GLY A 249 6.00 2.83 -7.10
C GLY A 249 6.13 2.82 -8.63
N GLY A 250 6.08 1.63 -9.23
CA GLY A 250 6.25 1.46 -10.68
C GLY A 250 5.04 1.86 -11.53
N GLY A 251 3.88 2.12 -10.91
CA GLY A 251 2.64 2.43 -11.62
C GLY A 251 2.66 3.77 -12.36
N PRO A 252 1.74 3.99 -13.31
CA PRO A 252 1.74 5.17 -14.19
C PRO A 252 1.47 6.50 -13.46
N MET A 253 0.84 6.43 -12.29
CA MET A 253 0.48 7.60 -11.47
C MET A 253 1.55 7.96 -10.43
N SER A 254 2.64 7.19 -10.32
CA SER A 254 3.71 7.53 -9.38
C SER A 254 4.45 8.79 -9.81
N LEU A 255 5.08 9.48 -8.84
CA LEU A 255 5.83 10.69 -9.13
C LEU A 255 6.96 10.41 -10.14
N ILE A 256 7.64 9.27 -9.99
CA ILE A 256 8.75 8.88 -10.88
C ILE A 256 8.28 8.66 -12.33
N SER A 257 7.12 8.04 -12.54
CA SER A 257 6.53 7.84 -13.86
C SER A 257 6.08 9.16 -14.48
N GLN A 258 5.48 10.05 -13.69
CA GLN A 258 5.00 11.36 -14.15
C GLN A 258 6.15 12.33 -14.50
N MET A 259 7.30 12.23 -13.83
CA MET A 259 8.51 12.96 -14.20
C MET A 259 9.12 12.45 -15.52
N GLY A 260 8.78 11.23 -15.93
CA GLY A 260 9.07 10.67 -17.25
C GLY A 260 10.55 10.64 -17.60
N SER A 261 10.87 10.96 -18.86
CA SER A 261 12.24 10.91 -19.39
C SER A 261 13.17 11.95 -18.76
N PHE A 262 12.66 12.98 -18.10
CA PHE A 262 13.48 14.02 -17.45
C PHE A 262 14.41 13.42 -16.39
N VAL A 263 13.94 12.41 -15.68
CA VAL A 263 14.69 11.68 -14.64
C VAL A 263 15.13 10.29 -15.10
N GLY A 264 14.78 9.89 -16.32
CA GLY A 264 15.20 8.60 -16.90
C GLY A 264 14.80 7.38 -16.07
N GLY A 265 13.70 7.46 -15.32
CA GLY A 265 13.23 6.40 -14.42
C GLY A 265 14.20 6.07 -13.28
N LYS A 266 15.02 7.03 -12.85
CA LYS A 266 16.02 6.86 -11.79
C LYS A 266 15.73 7.73 -10.58
N PHE A 267 15.69 7.12 -9.41
CA PHE A 267 15.67 7.81 -8.13
C PHE A 267 16.51 7.06 -7.11
N SER A 268 17.00 7.76 -6.09
CA SER A 268 17.72 7.15 -4.99
C SER A 268 17.43 7.86 -3.70
N TYR A 269 17.49 7.15 -2.58
CA TYR A 269 17.36 7.76 -1.27
C TYR A 269 18.40 7.22 -0.29
N CYS A 270 18.61 7.98 0.78
CA CYS A 270 19.43 7.56 1.91
C CYS A 270 18.65 7.86 3.19
N LEU A 271 18.17 6.81 3.85
CA LEU A 271 17.36 6.94 5.07
C LEU A 271 18.28 7.11 6.30
N LEU A 272 18.04 8.19 7.03
CA LEU A 272 18.70 8.44 8.31
C LEU A 272 18.27 7.39 9.35
N PRO A 273 19.19 6.94 10.22
CA PRO A 273 18.85 6.11 11.37
C PRO A 273 17.91 6.80 12.35
N PHE A 274 17.07 6.03 13.04
CA PHE A 274 16.27 6.50 14.19
C PHE A 274 17.18 6.76 15.41
N SER A 275 17.94 7.84 15.38
CA SER A 275 18.80 8.28 16.48
C SER A 275 18.53 9.73 16.85
N SER A 276 18.88 10.10 18.07
CA SER A 276 18.85 11.50 18.53
C SER A 276 19.80 12.39 17.73
N GLU A 277 20.86 11.83 17.15
CA GLU A 277 21.81 12.54 16.28
C GLU A 277 21.19 12.89 14.91
N SER A 278 20.21 12.12 14.46
CA SER A 278 19.42 12.41 13.26
C SER A 278 18.32 13.47 13.51
N ALA A 279 18.08 13.86 14.78
CA ALA A 279 17.01 14.80 15.11
C ALA A 279 17.25 16.18 14.50
N GLY A 280 16.36 16.60 13.59
CA GLY A 280 16.46 17.88 12.88
C GLY A 280 17.18 17.79 11.53
N ASN A 281 17.75 16.63 11.19
CA ASN A 281 18.26 16.34 9.86
C ASN A 281 17.16 15.71 8.98
N SER A 282 17.34 15.77 7.67
CA SER A 282 16.41 15.18 6.70
C SER A 282 17.14 14.20 5.80
N SER A 283 16.54 13.01 5.62
CA SER A 283 16.93 12.04 4.60
C SER A 283 16.96 12.70 3.23
N LYS A 284 17.81 12.21 2.34
CA LYS A 284 17.95 12.74 0.98
C LYS A 284 17.22 11.85 -0.02
N LEU A 285 16.57 12.49 -1.00
CA LEU A 285 15.96 11.86 -2.16
C LEU A 285 16.48 12.57 -3.41
N HIS A 286 17.08 11.80 -4.32
CA HIS A 286 17.65 12.29 -5.57
C HIS A 286 16.88 11.70 -6.75
N PHE A 287 16.84 12.44 -7.84
CA PHE A 287 16.24 12.02 -9.10
C PHE A 287 17.22 12.21 -10.26
N GLY A 288 17.05 11.43 -11.33
CA GLY A 288 17.81 11.59 -12.56
C GLY A 288 19.28 11.19 -12.38
N ARG A 289 20.20 11.99 -12.93
CA ARG A 289 21.63 11.64 -12.95
C ARG A 289 22.24 11.53 -11.54
N ASN A 290 21.78 12.34 -10.60
CA ASN A 290 22.28 12.32 -9.22
C ASN A 290 21.75 11.12 -8.42
N ALA A 291 20.80 10.37 -8.98
CA ALA A 291 20.29 9.14 -8.38
C ALA A 291 21.13 7.89 -8.71
N VAL A 292 22.15 8.03 -9.57
CA VAL A 292 22.96 6.88 -10.00
C VAL A 292 23.90 6.46 -8.87
N VAL A 293 23.66 5.27 -8.32
CA VAL A 293 24.50 4.68 -7.28
C VAL A 293 25.57 3.82 -7.93
N SER A 294 26.83 4.23 -7.79
CA SER A 294 27.98 3.55 -8.39
C SER A 294 29.24 3.67 -7.53
N GLY A 295 30.29 2.98 -7.97
CA GLY A 295 31.61 2.96 -7.33
C GLY A 295 31.86 1.71 -6.49
N SER A 296 32.95 1.74 -5.72
CA SER A 296 33.36 0.63 -4.86
C SER A 296 32.31 0.35 -3.78
N GLY A 297 32.07 -0.94 -3.51
CA GLY A 297 31.16 -1.40 -2.47
C GLY A 297 29.67 -1.37 -2.83
N VAL A 298 29.31 -1.01 -4.06
CA VAL A 298 27.94 -1.11 -4.55
C VAL A 298 27.58 -2.56 -4.84
N GLN A 299 26.42 -2.98 -4.35
CA GLN A 299 25.82 -4.29 -4.62
C GLN A 299 24.53 -4.07 -5.40
N SER A 300 24.37 -4.73 -6.55
CA SER A 300 23.23 -4.50 -7.44
C SER A 300 22.49 -5.80 -7.72
N THR A 301 21.16 -5.73 -7.64
CA THR A 301 20.27 -6.88 -7.88
C THR A 301 19.19 -6.53 -8.91
N PRO A 302 18.72 -7.50 -9.73
CA PRO A 302 17.65 -7.26 -10.68
C PRO A 302 16.33 -6.86 -10.02
N LEU A 303 15.63 -5.93 -10.66
CA LEU A 303 14.25 -5.57 -10.33
C LEU A 303 13.29 -6.44 -11.16
N ILE A 304 12.44 -7.20 -10.48
CA ILE A 304 11.53 -8.15 -11.11
C ILE A 304 10.17 -7.47 -11.33
N SER A 305 9.68 -7.52 -12.57
CA SER A 305 8.35 -7.01 -12.91
C SER A 305 7.29 -8.07 -12.61
N LYS A 306 6.26 -7.70 -11.85
CA LYS A 306 5.06 -8.52 -11.60
C LYS A 306 3.80 -7.66 -11.73
N ASP A 307 2.64 -8.30 -11.75
CA ASP A 307 1.34 -7.64 -11.67
C ASP A 307 0.83 -7.68 -10.21
N PRO A 308 0.40 -6.54 -9.63
CA PRO A 308 0.39 -5.20 -10.23
C PRO A 308 1.80 -4.58 -10.34
N ASP A 309 1.99 -3.74 -11.36
CA ASP A 309 3.27 -3.09 -11.70
C ASP A 309 3.76 -2.04 -10.70
N THR A 310 3.00 -1.80 -9.63
CA THR A 310 3.30 -0.77 -8.64
C THR A 310 4.43 -1.15 -7.68
N PHE A 311 4.62 -2.44 -7.39
CA PHE A 311 5.56 -2.89 -6.37
C PHE A 311 6.94 -3.20 -6.98
N TYR A 312 7.99 -2.95 -6.18
CA TYR A 312 9.35 -3.29 -6.54
C TYR A 312 9.74 -4.63 -5.95
N TYR A 313 9.75 -5.66 -6.79
CA TYR A 313 10.11 -7.01 -6.38
C TYR A 313 11.59 -7.29 -6.59
N LEU A 314 12.23 -7.87 -5.58
CA LEU A 314 13.58 -8.40 -5.64
C LEU A 314 13.53 -9.93 -5.46
N THR A 315 14.65 -10.58 -5.74
CA THR A 315 14.81 -12.02 -5.50
C THR A 315 15.75 -12.22 -4.33
N LEU A 316 15.21 -12.58 -3.16
CA LEU A 316 15.98 -13.02 -2.00
C LEU A 316 16.26 -14.53 -2.14
N GLU A 317 17.54 -14.90 -2.09
CA GLU A 317 17.99 -16.30 -2.17
C GLU A 317 18.17 -16.88 -0.77
N ALA A 318 18.71 -16.10 0.17
CA ALA A 318 18.95 -16.55 1.54
C ALA A 318 19.13 -15.38 2.53
N MET A 319 19.04 -15.70 3.81
CA MET A 319 19.52 -14.86 4.90
C MET A 319 20.65 -15.57 5.65
N SER A 320 21.78 -14.91 5.86
CA SER A 320 22.82 -15.42 6.76
C SER A 320 22.76 -14.72 8.12
N VAL A 321 22.89 -15.50 9.18
CA VAL A 321 23.02 -15.05 10.57
C VAL A 321 24.39 -15.52 11.07
N GLY A 322 25.35 -14.60 11.13
CA GLY A 322 26.76 -14.98 11.26
C GLY A 322 27.16 -15.93 10.11
N ASP A 323 27.68 -17.10 10.47
CA ASP A 323 28.09 -18.12 9.50
C ASP A 323 26.95 -19.05 9.04
N LYS A 324 25.76 -18.96 9.67
CA LYS A 324 24.63 -19.82 9.33
C LYS A 324 23.80 -19.20 8.20
N LYS A 325 23.89 -19.78 7.01
CA LYS A 325 23.04 -19.46 5.84
C LYS A 325 21.71 -20.22 5.91
N ILE A 326 20.60 -19.52 5.69
CA ILE A 326 19.24 -20.06 5.68
C ILE A 326 18.62 -19.72 4.32
N GLU A 327 18.39 -20.75 3.50
CA GLU A 327 17.84 -20.60 2.15
C GLU A 327 16.38 -20.13 2.20
N PHE A 328 16.06 -19.13 1.38
CA PHE A 328 14.72 -18.56 1.32
C PHE A 328 13.87 -19.34 0.32
N GLY A 329 12.94 -20.15 0.83
CA GLY A 329 12.07 -21.01 0.02
C GLY A 329 10.99 -20.27 -0.79
N GLY A 330 10.96 -18.94 -0.75
CA GLY A 330 9.97 -18.10 -1.41
C GLY A 330 8.89 -17.56 -0.48
N SER A 331 7.92 -16.84 -1.05
CA SER A 331 6.78 -16.27 -0.33
C SER A 331 5.49 -16.42 -1.15
N SER A 332 4.36 -15.95 -0.61
CA SER A 332 3.06 -16.00 -1.30
C SER A 332 3.00 -15.18 -2.60
N PHE A 333 4.05 -14.43 -2.95
CA PHE A 333 4.16 -13.77 -4.26
C PHE A 333 4.47 -14.72 -5.43
N GLY A 334 4.70 -16.01 -5.15
CA GLY A 334 4.89 -17.06 -6.15
C GLY A 334 6.20 -16.97 -6.95
N GLY A 335 6.67 -18.13 -7.42
CA GLY A 335 7.89 -18.26 -8.22
C GLY A 335 9.19 -18.25 -7.40
N SER A 336 10.31 -18.61 -8.07
CA SER A 336 11.66 -18.51 -7.50
C SER A 336 12.21 -17.07 -7.51
N GLU A 337 11.66 -16.21 -8.36
CA GLU A 337 12.08 -14.81 -8.54
C GLU A 337 10.99 -13.82 -8.11
N GLY A 338 11.41 -12.63 -7.69
CA GLY A 338 10.50 -11.57 -7.25
C GLY A 338 9.72 -11.96 -5.99
N ASN A 339 10.39 -12.62 -5.06
CA ASN A 339 9.80 -13.27 -3.89
C ASN A 339 9.74 -12.36 -2.64
N ILE A 340 10.27 -11.14 -2.73
CA ILE A 340 10.23 -10.13 -1.68
C ILE A 340 10.00 -8.74 -2.29
N ILE A 341 9.23 -7.89 -1.61
CA ILE A 341 9.06 -6.48 -1.99
C ILE A 341 10.04 -5.64 -1.17
N ILE A 342 10.75 -4.69 -1.79
CA ILE A 342 11.44 -3.63 -1.04
C ILE A 342 10.48 -2.47 -0.81
N ASP A 343 10.22 -2.12 0.45
CA ASP A 343 9.21 -1.14 0.81
C ASP A 343 9.72 -0.13 1.84
N SER A 344 9.65 1.15 1.51
CA SER A 344 9.99 2.24 2.42
C SER A 344 8.84 2.57 3.38
N GLY A 345 7.61 2.15 3.07
CA GLY A 345 6.41 2.37 3.88
C GLY A 345 6.22 1.38 5.02
N THR A 346 6.93 0.25 5.00
CA THR A 346 6.91 -0.75 6.08
C THR A 346 8.17 -0.63 6.93
N SER A 347 8.03 -0.50 8.26
CA SER A 347 9.15 -0.34 9.19
C SER A 347 10.03 -1.61 9.28
N LEU A 348 9.41 -2.75 9.59
CA LEU A 348 10.07 -4.03 9.84
C LEU A 348 10.29 -4.83 8.56
N THR A 349 11.29 -5.71 8.55
CA THR A 349 11.39 -6.74 7.51
C THR A 349 10.48 -7.92 7.86
N LEU A 350 9.58 -8.29 6.96
CA LEU A 350 8.56 -9.30 7.18
C LEU A 350 8.85 -10.56 6.37
N PHE A 351 8.79 -11.73 7.01
CA PHE A 351 8.99 -13.02 6.36
C PHE A 351 7.81 -13.98 6.58
N PRO A 352 7.59 -14.96 5.69
CA PRO A 352 6.65 -16.04 5.94
C PRO A 352 6.92 -16.73 7.28
N VAL A 353 5.88 -17.07 8.02
CA VAL A 353 5.94 -17.61 9.39
C VAL A 353 7.01 -18.69 9.58
N ASN A 354 7.07 -19.67 8.67
CA ASN A 354 8.02 -20.78 8.76
C ASN A 354 9.48 -20.30 8.63
N PHE A 355 9.77 -19.43 7.66
CA PHE A 355 11.11 -18.88 7.47
C PHE A 355 11.50 -17.96 8.63
N PHE A 356 10.58 -17.09 9.08
CA PHE A 356 10.82 -16.21 10.22
C PHE A 356 11.17 -17.01 11.47
N THR A 357 10.46 -18.11 11.74
CA THR A 357 10.70 -18.95 12.93
C THR A 357 12.11 -19.53 12.92
N GLU A 358 12.56 -20.07 11.79
CA GLU A 358 13.92 -20.60 11.65
C GLU A 358 14.97 -19.50 11.76
N PHE A 359 14.73 -18.38 11.07
CA PHE A 359 15.61 -17.21 11.09
C PHE A 359 15.77 -16.62 12.49
N ALA A 360 14.66 -16.39 13.19
CA ALA A 360 14.66 -15.80 14.52
C ALA A 360 15.32 -16.74 15.55
N THR A 361 15.13 -18.04 15.42
CA THR A 361 15.85 -19.07 16.20
C THR A 361 17.36 -19.02 15.93
N ALA A 362 17.78 -18.83 14.68
CA ALA A 362 19.20 -18.70 14.34
C ALA A 362 19.80 -17.41 14.94
N VAL A 363 19.05 -16.30 14.90
CA VAL A 363 19.46 -15.05 15.54
C VAL A 363 19.63 -15.25 17.04
N GLU A 364 18.62 -15.83 17.71
CA GLU A 364 18.67 -16.07 19.16
C GLU A 364 19.86 -16.93 19.57
N ASN A 365 20.15 -18.00 18.84
CA ASN A 365 21.31 -18.86 19.11
C ASN A 365 22.67 -18.17 18.87
N ALA A 366 22.71 -17.14 18.03
CA ALA A 366 23.92 -16.41 17.69
C ALA A 366 24.12 -15.15 18.56
N VAL A 367 23.13 -14.74 19.35
CA VAL A 367 23.27 -13.65 20.32
C VAL A 367 24.13 -14.13 21.50
N ILE A 368 25.14 -13.33 21.86
CA ILE A 368 26.04 -13.61 22.98
C ILE A 368 25.76 -12.61 24.10
N ASN A 369 25.65 -13.13 25.33
CA ASN A 369 25.33 -12.35 26.54
C ASN A 369 23.98 -11.60 26.45
N GLY A 370 23.02 -12.14 25.70
CA GLY A 370 21.68 -11.57 25.56
C GLY A 370 20.73 -12.06 26.64
N GLU A 371 20.40 -11.19 27.59
CA GLU A 371 19.30 -11.45 28.50
C GLU A 371 17.96 -11.11 27.83
N ARG A 372 17.08 -12.11 27.67
CA ARG A 372 15.76 -11.90 27.06
C ARG A 372 14.90 -10.97 27.90
N THR A 373 14.22 -10.07 27.22
CA THR A 373 13.19 -9.19 27.79
C THR A 373 11.98 -9.17 26.87
N GLN A 374 10.93 -8.46 27.28
CA GLN A 374 9.71 -8.28 26.48
C GLN A 374 9.54 -6.81 26.14
N ASP A 375 9.09 -6.55 24.92
CA ASP A 375 8.51 -5.27 24.56
C ASP A 375 7.14 -5.15 25.24
N ALA A 376 6.89 -4.00 25.89
CA ALA A 376 5.65 -3.73 26.60
C ALA A 376 4.43 -3.71 25.67
N SER A 377 4.62 -3.40 24.38
CA SER A 377 3.54 -3.44 23.39
C SER A 377 3.21 -4.87 22.93
N GLY A 378 4.16 -5.80 23.09
CA GLY A 378 4.06 -7.18 22.60
C GLY A 378 4.19 -7.34 21.09
N LEU A 379 4.38 -6.24 20.34
CA LEU A 379 4.44 -6.24 18.87
C LEU A 379 5.76 -6.81 18.34
N LEU A 380 6.86 -6.49 19.03
CA LEU A 380 8.18 -6.98 18.68
C LEU A 380 8.53 -8.21 19.52
N SER A 381 9.09 -9.20 18.82
CA SER A 381 9.61 -10.40 19.45
C SER A 381 11.14 -10.37 19.46
N HIS A 382 11.74 -11.29 20.22
CA HIS A 382 13.19 -11.47 20.23
C HIS A 382 13.94 -10.22 20.70
N CYS A 383 13.53 -9.75 21.88
CA CYS A 383 14.09 -8.58 22.56
C CYS A 383 15.09 -8.96 23.66
N TYR A 384 16.09 -8.10 23.84
CA TYR A 384 17.19 -8.27 24.78
C TYR A 384 17.44 -7.00 25.59
N ARG A 385 17.97 -7.14 26.81
CA ARG A 385 18.48 -5.99 27.56
C ARG A 385 19.79 -5.47 26.93
N PRO A 386 19.88 -4.18 26.58
CA PRO A 386 21.08 -3.61 25.96
C PRO A 386 22.19 -3.42 27.01
N THR A 387 23.00 -4.45 27.20
CA THR A 387 24.18 -4.39 28.09
C THR A 387 25.46 -4.15 27.27
N PRO A 388 26.55 -3.59 27.87
CA PRO A 388 27.80 -3.36 27.14
C PRO A 388 28.44 -4.64 26.54
N ASP A 389 28.18 -5.79 27.15
CA ASP A 389 28.71 -7.09 26.72
C ASP A 389 27.82 -7.82 25.71
N LEU A 390 26.63 -7.27 25.40
CA LEU A 390 25.70 -7.80 24.42
C LEU A 390 26.33 -7.77 23.02
N LYS A 391 26.39 -8.92 22.36
CA LYS A 391 26.78 -9.01 20.95
C LYS A 391 25.66 -9.64 20.15
N VAL A 392 25.17 -8.90 19.17
CA VAL A 392 24.21 -9.38 18.18
C VAL A 392 24.93 -9.84 16.92
N PRO A 393 24.41 -10.85 16.21
CA PRO A 393 25.05 -11.37 15.00
C PRO A 393 24.96 -10.36 13.85
N VAL A 394 25.95 -10.41 12.96
CA VAL A 394 25.84 -9.78 11.63
C VAL A 394 24.81 -10.57 10.82
N ILE A 395 23.93 -9.86 10.13
CA ILE A 395 22.92 -10.47 9.26
C ILE A 395 23.18 -10.01 7.84
N THR A 396 23.16 -10.93 6.88
CA THR A 396 23.33 -10.61 5.46
C THR A 396 22.11 -11.07 4.67
N ALA A 397 21.52 -10.16 3.89
CA ALA A 397 20.51 -10.49 2.91
C ALA A 397 21.19 -10.83 1.59
N HIS A 398 21.04 -12.07 1.14
CA HIS A 398 21.59 -12.55 -0.12
C HIS A 398 20.51 -12.41 -1.19
N PHE A 399 20.53 -11.30 -1.91
CA PHE A 399 19.71 -11.14 -3.11
C PHE A 399 20.44 -11.74 -4.32
N ASN A 400 19.70 -12.03 -5.39
CA ASN A 400 20.30 -12.48 -6.64
C ASN A 400 21.35 -11.46 -7.13
N GLY A 401 22.62 -11.89 -7.10
CA GLY A 401 23.77 -11.08 -7.51
C GLY A 401 24.25 -10.02 -6.50
N ALA A 402 23.68 -9.95 -5.30
CA ALA A 402 24.01 -8.91 -4.32
C ALA A 402 23.95 -9.41 -2.87
N ASP A 403 25.07 -9.24 -2.15
CA ASP A 403 25.14 -9.51 -0.71
C ASP A 403 25.04 -8.19 0.08
N VAL A 404 23.89 -7.95 0.70
CA VAL A 404 23.63 -6.75 1.50
C VAL A 404 23.87 -7.07 2.98
N VAL A 405 25.04 -6.69 3.48
CA VAL A 405 25.44 -6.88 4.88
C VAL A 405 24.77 -5.82 5.75
N LEU A 406 23.87 -6.23 6.63
CA LEU A 406 23.09 -5.37 7.51
C LEU A 406 23.82 -5.16 8.84
N GLN A 407 23.96 -3.91 9.26
CA GLN A 407 24.55 -3.57 10.55
C GLN A 407 23.52 -3.74 11.69
N THR A 408 23.97 -3.61 12.93
CA THR A 408 23.08 -3.68 14.11
C THR A 408 21.92 -2.70 14.01
N LEU A 409 22.16 -1.47 13.54
CA LEU A 409 21.12 -0.45 13.36
C LEU A 409 20.06 -0.85 12.32
N ASN A 410 20.39 -1.76 11.40
CA ASN A 410 19.49 -2.27 10.37
C ASN A 410 18.67 -3.47 10.81
N THR A 411 19.05 -4.09 11.93
CA THR A 411 18.54 -5.40 12.35
C THR A 411 17.93 -5.37 13.74
N PHE A 412 18.26 -4.39 14.57
CA PHE A 412 17.71 -4.22 15.91
C PHE A 412 17.29 -2.77 16.16
N ILE A 413 16.17 -2.59 16.87
CA ILE A 413 15.59 -1.29 17.23
C ILE A 413 15.60 -1.15 18.74
N LEU A 414 16.08 -0.01 19.22
CA LEU A 414 16.02 0.36 20.63
C LEU A 414 14.65 0.96 20.95
N ILE A 415 13.80 0.21 21.65
CA ILE A 415 12.42 0.61 22.00
C ILE A 415 12.41 1.50 23.24
N SER A 416 13.30 1.22 24.18
CA SER A 416 13.58 2.02 25.36
C SER A 416 15.02 1.79 25.79
N ASP A 417 15.50 2.55 26.78
CA ASP A 417 16.86 2.40 27.32
C ASP A 417 17.16 0.96 27.81
N ASP A 418 16.14 0.15 28.06
CA ASP A 418 16.26 -1.21 28.60
C ASP A 418 15.81 -2.32 27.62
N VAL A 419 15.36 -1.97 26.41
CA VAL A 419 14.74 -2.94 25.47
C VAL A 419 15.24 -2.73 24.04
N LEU A 420 16.05 -3.68 23.55
CA LEU A 420 16.51 -3.78 22.17
C LEU A 420 15.84 -4.97 21.48
N CYS A 421 15.10 -4.75 20.40
CA CYS A 421 14.31 -5.80 19.74
C CYS A 421 14.77 -6.05 18.31
N LEU A 422 14.61 -7.29 17.83
CA LEU A 422 14.84 -7.66 16.43
C LEU A 422 13.85 -6.91 15.51
N ALA A 423 14.36 -6.28 14.46
CA ALA A 423 13.60 -5.49 13.48
C ALA A 423 12.93 -6.35 12.38
N PHE A 424 12.55 -7.58 12.72
CA PHE A 424 11.97 -8.56 11.81
C PHE A 424 10.73 -9.18 12.44
N ASN A 425 9.74 -9.53 11.61
CA ASN A 425 8.54 -10.22 12.07
C ASN A 425 7.99 -11.21 11.04
N SER A 426 7.03 -12.03 11.46
CA SER A 426 6.31 -12.93 10.57
C SER A 426 5.13 -12.26 9.86
N THR A 427 4.80 -12.73 8.66
CA THR A 427 3.60 -12.35 7.91
C THR A 427 2.99 -13.57 7.19
N GLN A 428 1.68 -13.54 6.94
CA GLN A 428 0.96 -14.55 6.15
C GLN A 428 0.80 -14.17 4.67
N SER A 429 1.08 -12.91 4.32
CA SER A 429 0.96 -12.42 2.95
C SER A 429 2.26 -12.70 2.19
N GLY A 430 3.01 -11.69 1.76
CA GLY A 430 4.32 -11.87 1.14
C GLY A 430 5.45 -11.21 1.91
N ALA A 431 6.69 -11.57 1.58
CA ALA A 431 7.87 -11.05 2.26
C ALA A 431 8.11 -9.58 1.92
N ILE A 432 8.53 -8.78 2.90
CA ILE A 432 8.81 -7.35 2.72
C ILE A 432 10.17 -7.02 3.33
N PHE A 433 11.04 -6.36 2.57
CA PHE A 433 12.28 -5.77 3.06
C PHE A 433 12.00 -4.34 3.51
N GLY A 434 11.88 -4.15 4.82
CA GLY A 434 11.41 -2.90 5.44
C GLY A 434 12.47 -1.81 5.53
N ASN A 435 12.04 -0.61 5.95
CA ASN A 435 12.86 0.60 5.89
C ASN A 435 13.98 0.65 6.94
N VAL A 436 13.85 -0.06 8.07
CA VAL A 436 14.93 -0.17 9.07
C VAL A 436 16.14 -0.87 8.46
N ALA A 437 15.90 -1.94 7.68
CA ALA A 437 16.96 -2.65 6.97
C ALA A 437 17.63 -1.79 5.86
N GLN A 438 16.99 -0.69 5.45
CA GLN A 438 17.44 0.22 4.41
C GLN A 438 18.21 1.44 4.94
N MET A 439 18.23 1.69 6.26
CA MET A 439 18.92 2.83 6.86
C MET A 439 20.43 2.78 6.61
N ASN A 440 21.08 3.93 6.42
CA ASN A 440 22.51 4.01 6.09
C ASN A 440 22.92 3.22 4.81
N PHE A 441 21.99 3.09 3.88
CA PHE A 441 22.28 2.73 2.50
C PHE A 441 21.83 3.85 1.58
N LEU A 442 22.70 4.23 0.64
CA LEU A 442 22.27 4.94 -0.56
C LEU A 442 21.68 3.89 -1.51
N ILE A 443 20.35 3.84 -1.58
CA ILE A 443 19.60 2.87 -2.38
C ILE A 443 19.16 3.54 -3.67
N GLY A 444 19.65 3.03 -4.80
CA GLY A 444 19.35 3.53 -6.13
C GLY A 444 18.44 2.59 -6.90
N TYR A 445 17.37 3.15 -7.46
CA TYR A 445 16.43 2.47 -8.34
C TYR A 445 16.69 2.93 -9.77
N ASP A 446 16.98 1.98 -10.66
CA ASP A 446 16.93 2.19 -12.11
C ASP A 446 15.78 1.36 -12.67
N ILE A 447 14.61 1.97 -12.80
CA ILE A 447 13.38 1.29 -13.23
C ILE A 447 13.52 0.83 -14.69
N GLN A 448 14.15 1.65 -15.53
CA GLN A 448 14.36 1.32 -16.95
C GLN A 448 15.45 0.26 -17.11
N GLY A 449 16.53 0.38 -16.34
CA GLY A 449 17.61 -0.62 -16.28
C GLY A 449 17.23 -1.91 -15.54
N LYS A 450 16.06 -1.93 -14.88
CA LYS A 450 15.55 -3.04 -14.05
C LYS A 450 16.54 -3.49 -13.00
N SER A 451 17.05 -2.55 -12.20
CA SER A 451 17.99 -2.88 -11.12
C SER A 451 17.79 -1.99 -9.89
N VAL A 452 18.05 -2.56 -8.71
CA VAL A 452 18.21 -1.83 -7.46
C VAL A 452 19.64 -2.00 -6.98
N SER A 453 20.26 -0.91 -6.52
CA SER A 453 21.64 -0.88 -6.04
C SER A 453 21.72 -0.39 -4.61
N PHE A 454 22.48 -1.09 -3.78
CA PHE A 454 22.71 -0.81 -2.38
C PHE A 454 24.15 -0.38 -2.19
N LYS A 455 24.37 0.75 -1.51
CA LYS A 455 25.70 1.20 -1.13
C LYS A 455 25.72 1.62 0.33
N PRO A 456 26.46 0.93 1.21
CA PRO A 456 26.66 1.38 2.58
C PRO A 456 27.15 2.83 2.59
N THR A 457 26.41 3.72 3.24
CA THR A 457 26.66 5.15 3.22
C THR A 457 26.22 5.77 4.56
N ASP A 458 27.04 6.62 5.14
CA ASP A 458 26.60 7.47 6.25
C ASP A 458 25.65 8.55 5.70
N CYS A 459 24.35 8.34 5.87
CA CYS A 459 23.33 9.24 5.33
C CYS A 459 23.33 10.63 6.00
N THR A 460 24.03 10.80 7.12
CA THR A 460 24.16 12.11 7.79
C THR A 460 25.13 13.05 7.06
N GLN A 461 25.98 12.50 6.17
CA GLN A 461 27.07 13.22 5.49
C GLN A 461 26.78 13.52 4.01
N LEU A 462 25.55 13.26 3.55
CA LEU A 462 25.14 13.36 2.14
C LEU A 462 24.53 14.71 1.74
#